data_AF-A0A3B6CBK4-F1
#
_entry.id   AF-A0A3B6CBK4-F1
#
_cell.length_a   1.000
_cell.length_b   1.000
_cell.length_c   1.000
_cell.angle_alpha   90.00
_cell.angle_beta   90.00
_cell.angle_gamma   90.00
#
_symmetry.space_group_name_H-M   'P 1'
#
loop_
_entity.id
_entity.type
_entity.pdbx_description
1 polymer ?
#
loop_
_entity_poly.entity_id
_entity_poly.type
_entity_poly.pdbx_seq_one_letter_code
_entity_poly.pdbx_strand_id
1 'polypeptide(L)'
;MSSLALFSPSSSSSSLFLTKQAHPTKARAPAVVRCGSGPTLSGPHEEEEREGVMVALVGRRNALASAAAACGVSVLGFAGDGLAAAKQGPLAGRIPGLSGPDQNGWKTYRRPDEKSGGHGVGWSPIIPYSFKVPDGWEETPVSIADLGGTEIDLRFGNPKEGRLSVIVAPTRRFADDLDDATIEKIGTPEKVINAFGPEVIGENVEGKVLSTATAEYSGRTYYQFELEPPHIFITATAAGNRLYLFSVTANGLQWKRHYKDLKQIAESFRVV
;
A
#
# COMPACT_ATOMS: atom_id res chain seq x y z
N MET A 1 72.65 32.91 -28.48
CA MET A 1 72.38 33.30 -27.08
C MET A 1 71.42 32.24 -26.55
N SER A 2 71.94 31.10 -26.08
CA SER A 2 72.20 30.79 -24.65
C SER A 2 70.88 30.80 -23.87
N SER A 3 70.43 29.75 -23.16
CA SER A 3 71.15 28.65 -22.53
C SER A 3 70.21 27.49 -22.20
N LEU A 4 70.77 26.28 -22.20
CA LEU A 4 70.29 25.04 -21.57
C LEU A 4 70.25 25.14 -20.04
N ALA A 5 69.35 24.36 -19.41
CA ALA A 5 69.60 23.36 -18.33
C ALA A 5 68.24 23.02 -17.64
N LEU A 6 67.68 21.82 -17.78
CA LEU A 6 67.97 20.57 -17.05
C LEU A 6 67.90 20.71 -15.51
N PHE A 7 66.95 20.00 -14.87
CA PHE A 7 67.20 19.09 -13.75
C PHE A 7 65.95 18.23 -13.44
N SER A 8 66.14 16.91 -13.40
CA SER A 8 65.17 15.87 -13.00
C SER A 8 65.37 15.51 -11.49
N PRO A 9 64.97 14.32 -10.98
CA PRO A 9 63.84 14.09 -10.08
C PRO A 9 64.26 13.64 -8.65
N SER A 10 63.31 13.57 -7.70
CA SER A 10 63.41 12.73 -6.48
C SER A 10 62.00 12.15 -6.19
N SER A 11 61.75 10.86 -6.13
CA SER A 11 62.26 9.72 -5.35
C SER A 11 61.56 9.52 -4.00
N SER A 12 60.89 8.37 -3.91
CA SER A 12 60.71 7.49 -2.75
C SER A 12 59.84 7.94 -1.56
N SER A 13 58.76 7.20 -1.30
CA SER A 13 58.81 6.10 -0.30
C SER A 13 57.46 5.42 -0.08
N SER A 14 57.57 4.10 0.06
CA SER A 14 56.58 3.07 0.37
C SER A 14 56.12 3.09 1.83
N SER A 15 54.91 2.58 2.12
CA SER A 15 54.64 1.56 3.16
C SER A 15 53.14 1.26 3.28
N LEU A 16 52.73 0.03 2.94
CA LEU A 16 52.31 -1.05 3.87
C LEU A 16 50.88 -0.89 4.41
N PHE A 17 49.91 -1.45 3.67
CA PHE A 17 48.63 -1.87 4.26
C PHE A 17 48.75 -3.31 4.76
N LEU A 18 48.66 -3.43 6.08
CA LEU A 18 48.68 -4.67 6.84
C LEU A 18 47.39 -5.46 6.58
N THR A 19 47.53 -6.75 6.28
CA THR A 19 46.46 -7.74 6.13
C THR A 19 46.36 -8.62 7.38
N LYS A 20 45.19 -9.26 7.54
CA LYS A 20 44.79 -10.33 8.50
C LYS A 20 44.40 -9.85 9.92
N GLN A 21 43.41 -10.43 10.61
CA GLN A 21 42.67 -11.68 10.41
C GLN A 21 41.35 -11.68 11.21
N ALA A 22 40.32 -12.32 10.67
CA ALA A 22 39.12 -12.74 11.39
C ALA A 22 39.34 -14.14 12.02
N HIS A 23 38.75 -14.38 13.20
CA HIS A 23 38.64 -15.69 13.84
C HIS A 23 37.18 -16.19 13.81
N PRO A 24 36.92 -17.45 13.43
CA PRO A 24 35.61 -18.06 13.52
C PRO A 24 35.49 -18.97 14.76
N THR A 25 34.35 -18.93 15.46
CA THR A 25 33.99 -19.91 16.50
C THR A 25 32.62 -20.52 16.26
N LYS A 26 32.67 -21.75 15.74
CA LYS A 26 31.89 -22.95 16.07
C LYS A 26 30.35 -22.90 16.12
N ALA A 27 29.77 -23.62 15.16
CA ALA A 27 28.41 -24.15 15.16
C ALA A 27 28.17 -25.21 16.26
N ARG A 28 26.91 -25.30 16.74
CA ARG A 28 26.28 -26.55 17.16
C ARG A 28 24.75 -26.45 17.03
N ALA A 29 24.17 -27.39 16.30
CA ALA A 29 22.74 -27.60 16.08
C ALA A 29 22.15 -28.58 17.15
N PRO A 30 20.82 -28.82 17.19
CA PRO A 30 20.03 -28.89 18.42
C PRO A 30 19.83 -30.30 19.00
N ALA A 31 19.46 -30.36 20.27
CA ALA A 31 18.97 -31.56 20.94
C ALA A 31 17.43 -31.61 20.88
N VAL A 32 16.93 -32.66 20.23
CA VAL A 32 15.55 -33.15 20.30
C VAL A 32 15.38 -33.90 21.63
N VAL A 33 14.33 -33.59 22.39
CA VAL A 33 13.76 -34.51 23.37
C VAL A 33 12.24 -34.56 23.18
N ARG A 34 11.76 -35.79 23.09
CA ARG A 34 10.40 -36.25 22.81
C ARG A 34 9.83 -36.87 24.10
N CYS A 35 8.50 -37.01 24.11
CA CYS A 35 7.66 -37.79 25.04
C CYS A 35 7.31 -37.06 26.35
N GLY A 36 6.07 -37.10 26.86
CA GLY A 36 4.86 -37.80 26.43
C GLY A 36 3.79 -37.73 27.54
N SER A 37 2.55 -38.08 27.16
CA SER A 37 1.50 -38.69 27.99
C SER A 37 0.76 -37.84 29.05
N GLY A 38 -0.58 -37.83 28.96
CA GLY A 38 -1.53 -37.29 29.96
C GLY A 38 -1.59 -38.09 31.28
N PRO A 39 -2.65 -38.00 32.14
CA PRO A 39 -4.07 -38.02 31.74
C PRO A 39 -5.07 -37.19 32.62
N THR A 40 -6.33 -37.19 32.14
CA THR A 40 -7.68 -37.07 32.76
C THR A 40 -7.87 -36.81 34.26
N LEU A 41 -8.88 -35.98 34.63
CA LEU A 41 -10.10 -36.42 35.36
C LEU A 41 -11.09 -35.27 35.75
N SER A 42 -12.38 -35.52 35.44
CA SER A 42 -13.65 -35.22 36.17
C SER A 42 -14.17 -33.79 36.46
N GLY A 43 -15.47 -33.59 36.13
CA GLY A 43 -16.33 -32.40 36.37
C GLY A 43 -16.91 -32.27 37.80
N PRO A 44 -18.16 -31.78 38.05
CA PRO A 44 -19.33 -31.64 37.15
C PRO A 44 -20.23 -30.38 37.33
N HIS A 45 -21.30 -30.33 36.50
CA HIS A 45 -22.70 -29.87 36.69
C HIS A 45 -23.07 -28.48 37.26
N GLU A 46 -23.89 -27.73 36.51
CA GLU A 46 -25.24 -27.28 36.92
C GLU A 46 -26.02 -26.70 35.71
N GLU A 47 -27.27 -27.16 35.55
CA GLU A 47 -28.26 -26.83 34.51
C GLU A 47 -29.44 -26.09 35.16
N GLU A 48 -30.10 -25.17 34.45
CA GLU A 48 -31.56 -24.93 34.41
C GLU A 48 -31.85 -23.93 33.26
N GLU A 49 -32.48 -24.28 32.14
CA GLU A 49 -33.93 -24.47 31.87
C GLU A 49 -34.80 -23.23 32.22
N ARG A 50 -35.84 -22.78 31.47
CA ARG A 50 -36.61 -23.29 30.31
C ARG A 50 -37.59 -22.20 29.80
N GLU A 51 -38.04 -22.38 28.54
CA GLU A 51 -39.40 -22.12 27.95
C GLU A 51 -40.15 -20.78 28.15
N GLY A 52 -40.97 -20.26 27.24
CA GLY A 52 -41.58 -20.75 26.00
C GLY A 52 -42.97 -20.10 25.80
N VAL A 53 -43.52 -20.24 24.58
CA VAL A 53 -44.97 -20.27 24.20
C VAL A 53 -45.61 -19.09 23.41
N MET A 54 -46.06 -19.49 22.18
CA MET A 54 -47.23 -19.17 21.31
C MET A 54 -47.54 -17.74 20.82
N VAL A 55 -47.55 -17.50 19.49
CA VAL A 55 -48.62 -17.67 18.46
C VAL A 55 -49.78 -16.65 18.56
N ALA A 56 -49.91 -15.80 17.53
CA ALA A 56 -51.19 -15.32 17.01
C ALA A 56 -51.08 -14.95 15.52
N LEU A 57 -52.03 -15.45 14.75
CA LEU A 57 -52.19 -15.36 13.30
C LEU A 57 -53.49 -14.61 13.04
N VAL A 58 -53.45 -13.42 12.43
CA VAL A 58 -54.59 -12.68 11.83
C VAL A 58 -53.97 -11.65 10.87
N GLY A 59 -54.42 -11.36 9.66
CA GLY A 59 -55.57 -11.78 8.87
C GLY A 59 -55.57 -10.93 7.59
N ARG A 60 -55.89 -11.54 6.45
CA ARG A 60 -56.08 -10.91 5.15
C ARG A 60 -57.22 -9.88 5.20
N ARG A 61 -57.06 -8.73 4.53
CA ARG A 61 -58.12 -8.02 3.76
C ARG A 61 -57.59 -6.77 3.04
N ASN A 62 -57.79 -6.79 1.71
CA ASN A 62 -58.26 -5.73 0.80
C ASN A 62 -57.53 -4.37 0.81
N ALA A 63 -57.09 -3.81 -0.33
CA ALA A 63 -57.86 -3.65 -1.56
C ALA A 63 -56.96 -3.49 -2.81
N LEU A 64 -57.36 -4.18 -3.89
CA LEU A 64 -57.05 -3.82 -5.27
C LEU A 64 -58.16 -2.89 -5.77
N ALA A 65 -57.80 -1.67 -6.16
CA ALA A 65 -58.51 -0.73 -7.06
C ALA A 65 -57.67 0.58 -7.01
N SER A 66 -57.26 1.25 -8.08
CA SER A 66 -57.82 1.35 -9.42
C SER A 66 -56.72 1.83 -10.36
N ALA A 67 -56.72 1.29 -11.58
CA ALA A 67 -56.05 1.92 -12.71
C ALA A 67 -56.83 3.18 -13.12
N ALA A 68 -56.13 4.29 -13.35
CA ALA A 68 -56.59 5.36 -14.22
C ALA A 68 -55.37 5.90 -14.96
N ALA A 69 -55.30 5.57 -16.25
CA ALA A 69 -54.38 6.15 -17.20
C ALA A 69 -54.72 7.63 -17.43
N ALA A 70 -53.71 8.49 -17.43
CA ALA A 70 -53.77 9.79 -18.07
C ALA A 70 -52.46 10.00 -18.84
N CYS A 71 -52.58 10.04 -20.16
CA CYS A 71 -51.54 10.34 -21.11
C CYS A 71 -51.15 11.82 -21.06
N GLY A 72 -49.86 12.10 -21.30
CA GLY A 72 -49.38 13.36 -21.87
C GLY A 72 -48.93 14.40 -20.85
N VAL A 73 -47.64 14.73 -20.81
CA VAL A 73 -47.00 15.77 -21.64
C VAL A 73 -45.50 15.49 -21.65
N SER A 74 -44.94 15.32 -22.86
CA SER A 74 -43.50 15.25 -23.07
C SER A 74 -42.88 16.64 -22.86
N VAL A 75 -42.21 16.86 -21.74
CA VAL A 75 -41.26 17.98 -21.61
C VAL A 75 -39.89 17.45 -21.99
N LEU A 76 -39.45 17.81 -23.20
CA LEU A 76 -38.07 17.73 -23.66
C LEU A 76 -37.21 18.63 -22.76
N GLY A 77 -36.62 18.05 -21.72
CA GLY A 77 -35.55 18.64 -20.92
C GLY A 77 -34.20 18.23 -21.50
N PHE A 78 -33.39 19.22 -21.84
CA PHE A 78 -32.04 19.11 -22.38
C PHE A 78 -31.11 18.22 -21.54
N ALA A 79 -30.18 17.58 -22.24
CA ALA A 79 -29.12 16.73 -21.72
C ALA A 79 -28.26 17.46 -20.67
N GLY A 80 -28.22 16.89 -19.48
CA GLY A 80 -27.05 16.96 -18.62
C GLY A 80 -26.46 15.56 -18.58
N ASP A 81 -25.25 15.40 -19.11
CA ASP A 81 -24.42 14.19 -18.95
C ASP A 81 -24.08 14.03 -17.46
N GLY A 82 -25.04 13.56 -16.68
CA GLY A 82 -24.80 12.94 -15.40
C GLY A 82 -24.28 11.55 -15.67
N LEU A 83 -22.96 11.38 -15.74
CA LEU A 83 -22.31 10.09 -15.67
C LEU A 83 -22.66 9.46 -14.31
N ALA A 84 -23.82 8.82 -14.23
CA ALA A 84 -24.18 7.99 -13.11
C ALA A 84 -23.18 6.84 -13.10
N ALA A 85 -22.18 6.95 -12.22
CA ALA A 85 -21.27 5.85 -11.91
C ALA A 85 -22.13 4.71 -11.36
N ALA A 86 -22.54 3.80 -12.24
CA ALA A 86 -23.24 2.59 -11.85
C ALA A 86 -22.36 1.87 -10.84
N LYS A 87 -22.79 1.83 -9.57
CA LYS A 87 -22.12 1.11 -8.50
C LYS A 87 -22.14 -0.37 -8.86
N GLN A 88 -21.08 -0.83 -9.53
CA GLN A 88 -21.01 -2.18 -10.06
C GLN A 88 -21.00 -3.16 -8.88
N GLY A 89 -22.03 -4.00 -8.78
CA GLY A 89 -22.12 -5.03 -7.76
C GLY A 89 -20.98 -6.05 -7.89
N PRO A 90 -20.69 -6.82 -6.84
CA PRO A 90 -19.63 -7.82 -6.84
C PRO A 90 -19.97 -8.93 -7.85
N LEU A 91 -19.41 -8.83 -9.05
CA LEU A 91 -19.35 -9.92 -10.01
C LEU A 91 -18.24 -10.88 -9.56
N ALA A 92 -18.55 -12.18 -9.49
CA ALA A 92 -17.58 -13.20 -9.12
C ALA A 92 -16.31 -13.09 -10.01
N GLY A 93 -15.14 -13.02 -9.38
CA GLY A 93 -13.85 -12.85 -10.05
C GLY A 93 -13.42 -11.41 -10.32
N ARG A 94 -14.23 -10.40 -9.99
CA ARG A 94 -13.85 -9.00 -10.15
C ARG A 94 -13.33 -8.41 -8.85
N ILE A 95 -12.09 -7.90 -8.88
CA ILE A 95 -11.50 -7.16 -7.75
C ILE A 95 -12.28 -5.83 -7.60
N PRO A 96 -12.94 -5.57 -6.44
CA PRO A 96 -13.66 -4.34 -6.21
C PRO A 96 -12.75 -3.11 -6.43
N GLY A 97 -13.25 -2.12 -7.16
CA GLY A 97 -12.47 -0.92 -7.46
C GLY A 97 -11.51 -1.04 -8.64
N LEU A 98 -11.28 -2.23 -9.19
CA LEU A 98 -10.46 -2.42 -10.39
C LEU A 98 -11.29 -2.31 -11.68
N SER A 99 -10.85 -1.45 -12.60
CA SER A 99 -11.45 -1.27 -13.91
C SER A 99 -11.13 -2.42 -14.87
N GLY A 100 -11.82 -2.46 -16.02
CA GLY A 100 -11.31 -3.18 -17.19
C GLY A 100 -10.02 -2.56 -17.73
N PRO A 101 -9.28 -3.28 -18.58
CA PRO A 101 -8.09 -2.74 -19.22
C PRO A 101 -8.46 -1.60 -20.19
N ASP A 102 -7.65 -0.56 -20.23
CA ASP A 102 -7.72 0.50 -21.22
C ASP A 102 -7.11 0.06 -22.57
N GLN A 103 -7.03 0.98 -23.55
CA GLN A 103 -6.48 0.70 -24.89
C GLN A 103 -5.02 0.21 -24.86
N ASN A 104 -4.29 0.52 -23.78
CA ASN A 104 -2.89 0.15 -23.60
C ASN A 104 -2.74 -1.08 -22.69
N GLY A 105 -3.84 -1.74 -22.29
CA GLY A 105 -3.82 -2.89 -21.40
C GLY A 105 -3.67 -2.54 -19.91
N TRP A 106 -3.82 -1.27 -19.53
CA TRP A 106 -3.69 -0.82 -18.14
C TRP A 106 -5.05 -0.79 -17.45
N LYS A 107 -5.10 -1.29 -16.21
CA LYS A 107 -6.27 -1.20 -15.33
C LYS A 107 -6.06 -0.10 -14.30
N THR A 108 -7.13 0.59 -13.94
CA THR A 108 -7.13 1.57 -12.86
C THR A 108 -7.82 0.96 -11.65
N TYR A 109 -7.11 0.90 -10.53
CA TYR A 109 -7.72 0.64 -9.23
C TYR A 109 -8.12 1.97 -8.60
N ARG A 110 -9.34 2.07 -8.09
CA ARG A 110 -9.80 3.10 -7.15
C ARG A 110 -10.27 2.41 -5.88
N ARG A 111 -9.72 2.80 -4.74
CA ARG A 111 -10.13 2.29 -3.43
C ARG A 111 -11.65 2.50 -3.25
N PRO A 112 -12.45 1.44 -2.99
CA PRO A 112 -13.87 1.60 -2.70
C PRO A 112 -14.10 2.43 -1.44
N ASP A 113 -15.08 3.32 -1.46
CA ASP A 113 -15.39 4.21 -0.34
C ASP A 113 -15.84 3.41 0.91
N GLU A 114 -16.51 2.28 0.69
CA GLU A 114 -17.01 1.37 1.74
C GLU A 114 -15.96 0.35 2.22
N LYS A 115 -14.75 0.33 1.62
CA LYS A 115 -13.68 -0.57 2.08
C LYS A 115 -13.23 -0.12 3.47
N SER A 116 -13.40 -1.01 4.46
CA SER A 116 -12.79 -0.82 5.78
C SER A 116 -11.27 -0.78 5.66
N GLY A 117 -10.61 0.08 6.44
CA GLY A 117 -9.16 0.07 6.54
C GLY A 117 -8.62 -1.22 7.15
N GLY A 118 -7.32 -1.49 6.94
CA GLY A 118 -6.60 -2.55 7.65
C GLY A 118 -6.61 -2.34 9.16
N HIS A 119 -6.24 -3.37 9.92
CA HIS A 119 -6.38 -3.43 11.39
C HIS A 119 -5.83 -2.20 12.14
N GLY A 120 -4.71 -1.62 11.70
CA GLY A 120 -4.10 -0.42 12.30
C GLY A 120 -4.35 0.89 11.58
N VAL A 121 -5.06 0.88 10.44
CA VAL A 121 -5.44 2.12 9.72
C VAL A 121 -6.54 2.89 10.49
N GLY A 122 -7.22 2.21 11.42
CA GLY A 122 -8.30 2.75 12.24
C GLY A 122 -9.64 2.87 11.51
N TRP A 123 -10.67 3.32 12.23
CA TRP A 123 -12.04 3.43 11.74
C TRP A 123 -12.38 4.79 11.10
N SER A 124 -11.45 5.75 11.13
CA SER A 124 -11.68 7.06 10.51
C SER A 124 -11.85 6.93 8.99
N PRO A 125 -12.65 7.79 8.35
CA PRO A 125 -12.75 7.83 6.90
C PRO A 125 -11.36 7.87 6.22
N ILE A 126 -11.21 7.12 5.13
CA ILE A 126 -10.00 7.12 4.31
C ILE A 126 -10.36 7.82 3.00
N ILE A 127 -9.66 8.91 2.69
CA ILE A 127 -9.82 9.59 1.41
C ILE A 127 -9.38 8.58 0.33
N PRO A 128 -10.23 8.28 -0.67
CA PRO A 128 -9.91 7.27 -1.65
C PRO A 128 -8.61 7.60 -2.38
N TYR A 129 -7.93 6.56 -2.84
CA TYR A 129 -6.78 6.70 -3.71
C TYR A 129 -6.99 5.83 -4.94
N SER A 130 -6.21 6.11 -5.98
CA SER A 130 -6.20 5.36 -7.22
C SER A 130 -4.80 5.20 -7.76
N PHE A 131 -4.56 4.13 -8.50
CA PHE A 131 -3.33 3.90 -9.25
C PHE A 131 -3.63 3.00 -10.45
N LYS A 132 -2.68 2.91 -11.38
CA LYS A 132 -2.75 2.04 -12.55
C LYS A 132 -1.81 0.85 -12.41
N VAL A 133 -2.23 -0.29 -12.93
CA VAL A 133 -1.41 -1.51 -13.05
C VAL A 133 -1.61 -2.14 -14.43
N PRO A 134 -0.61 -2.84 -14.98
CA PRO A 134 -0.80 -3.71 -16.13
C PRO A 134 -1.84 -4.80 -15.85
N ASP A 135 -2.38 -5.39 -16.92
CA ASP A 135 -3.19 -6.60 -16.80
C ASP A 135 -2.41 -7.74 -16.11
N GLY A 136 -3.12 -8.61 -15.39
CA GLY A 136 -2.53 -9.72 -14.63
C GLY A 136 -2.00 -9.39 -13.23
N TRP A 137 -2.10 -8.14 -12.77
CA TRP A 137 -1.88 -7.80 -11.36
C TRP A 137 -3.14 -8.05 -10.53
N GLU A 138 -2.98 -8.63 -9.34
CA GLU A 138 -4.09 -9.05 -8.47
C GLU A 138 -3.93 -8.57 -7.02
N GLU A 139 -5.06 -8.38 -6.32
CA GLU A 139 -5.07 -8.07 -4.88
C GLU A 139 -4.59 -9.28 -4.08
N THR A 140 -3.66 -9.05 -3.16
CA THR A 140 -3.19 -10.09 -2.23
C THR A 140 -3.73 -9.77 -0.83
N PRO A 141 -4.20 -10.78 -0.06
CA PRO A 141 -4.64 -10.57 1.32
C PRO A 141 -3.56 -9.90 2.16
N VAL A 142 -3.98 -8.93 2.98
CA VAL A 142 -3.12 -8.24 3.94
C VAL A 142 -3.15 -8.99 5.27
N SER A 143 -1.98 -9.23 5.86
CA SER A 143 -1.81 -9.86 7.16
C SER A 143 -1.21 -8.89 8.17
N ILE A 144 -1.56 -9.04 9.45
CA ILE A 144 -0.91 -8.29 10.54
C ILE A 144 0.57 -8.67 10.74
N ALA A 145 0.98 -9.82 10.22
CA ALA A 145 2.37 -10.29 10.29
C ALA A 145 3.25 -9.70 9.18
N ASP A 146 2.67 -8.88 8.31
CA ASP A 146 3.37 -8.28 7.19
C ASP A 146 4.37 -7.20 7.63
N LEU A 147 5.42 -7.01 6.85
CA LEU A 147 6.31 -5.85 7.02
C LEU A 147 5.52 -4.55 6.73
N GLY A 148 5.52 -3.60 7.67
CA GLY A 148 4.59 -2.45 7.73
C GLY A 148 3.24 -2.76 8.39
N GLY A 149 3.09 -3.96 8.97
CA GLY A 149 1.86 -4.73 9.20
C GLY A 149 0.84 -4.27 10.24
N THR A 150 0.49 -3.01 10.30
CA THR A 150 -0.86 -2.64 10.81
C THR A 150 -1.54 -1.62 9.91
N GLU A 151 -0.77 -0.82 9.17
CA GLU A 151 -1.29 0.31 8.39
C GLU A 151 -1.39 0.03 6.88
N ILE A 152 -1.14 -1.21 6.48
CA ILE A 152 -1.31 -1.65 5.09
C ILE A 152 -2.81 -1.71 4.78
N ASP A 153 -3.26 -0.90 3.84
CA ASP A 153 -4.66 -0.88 3.35
C ASP A 153 -4.85 -1.79 2.13
N LEU A 154 -3.80 -1.96 1.33
CA LEU A 154 -3.84 -2.75 0.09
C LEU A 154 -2.50 -3.36 -0.24
N ARG A 155 -2.55 -4.58 -0.80
CA ARG A 155 -1.46 -5.19 -1.53
C ARG A 155 -1.92 -5.64 -2.90
N PHE A 156 -1.07 -5.42 -3.88
CA PHE A 156 -1.28 -5.86 -5.24
C PHE A 156 0.01 -6.49 -5.75
N GLY A 157 -0.06 -7.43 -6.68
CA GLY A 157 1.15 -8.02 -7.22
C GLY A 157 0.95 -8.86 -8.46
N ASN A 158 2.06 -9.08 -9.14
CA ASN A 158 2.22 -10.06 -10.18
C ASN A 158 3.56 -10.78 -9.93
N PRO A 159 3.57 -12.10 -9.66
CA PRO A 159 4.79 -12.84 -9.34
C PRO A 159 5.93 -12.70 -10.37
N LYS A 160 5.61 -12.35 -11.63
CA LYS A 160 6.58 -12.17 -12.70
C LYS A 160 7.14 -10.75 -12.80
N GLU A 161 6.41 -9.75 -12.31
CA GLU A 161 6.74 -8.33 -12.55
C GLU A 161 7.12 -7.59 -11.29
N GLY A 162 6.45 -7.85 -10.16
CA GLY A 162 6.70 -7.14 -8.91
C GLY A 162 5.49 -7.17 -7.97
N ARG A 163 5.57 -6.35 -6.93
CA ARG A 163 4.50 -6.17 -5.94
C ARG A 163 4.39 -4.71 -5.54
N LEU A 164 3.22 -4.32 -5.07
CA LEU A 164 2.99 -3.00 -4.51
C LEU A 164 2.16 -3.07 -3.24
N SER A 165 2.27 -2.03 -2.43
CA SER A 165 1.42 -1.83 -1.25
C SER A 165 1.06 -0.37 -1.08
N VAL A 166 -0.12 -0.14 -0.49
CA VAL A 166 -0.56 1.17 -0.03
C VAL A 166 -0.62 1.12 1.49
N ILE A 167 0.15 1.97 2.14
CA ILE A 167 0.15 2.17 3.59
C ILE A 167 -0.55 3.49 3.88
N VAL A 168 -1.47 3.48 4.84
CA VAL A 168 -2.26 4.63 5.25
C VAL A 168 -2.06 4.86 6.75
N ALA A 169 -1.14 5.76 7.08
CA ALA A 169 -0.72 6.05 8.44
C ALA A 169 -1.37 7.34 8.98
N PRO A 170 -1.68 7.45 10.29
CA PRO A 170 -2.12 8.70 10.91
C PRO A 170 -1.01 9.76 10.90
N THR A 171 -1.35 11.00 10.52
CA THR A 171 -0.39 12.13 10.50
C THR A 171 0.12 12.51 11.89
N ARG A 172 -0.68 12.26 12.94
CA ARG A 172 -0.37 12.55 14.34
C ARG A 172 0.85 11.83 14.90
N ARG A 173 1.33 10.77 14.23
CA ARG A 173 2.62 10.16 14.56
C ARG A 173 3.81 11.08 14.28
N PHE A 174 3.62 12.14 13.49
CA PHE A 174 4.71 12.91 12.87
C PHE A 174 4.65 14.42 13.10
N ALA A 175 3.44 14.95 13.29
CA ALA A 175 3.22 16.34 13.62
C ALA A 175 1.96 16.45 14.48
N ASP A 176 2.05 17.25 15.53
CA ASP A 176 0.90 17.62 16.35
C ASP A 176 -0.04 18.54 15.54
N ASP A 177 -1.35 18.41 15.76
CA ASP A 177 -2.38 19.32 15.26
C ASP A 177 -2.47 19.50 13.73
N LEU A 178 -2.43 18.41 12.97
CA LEU A 178 -2.76 18.41 11.54
C LEU A 178 -4.08 17.68 11.23
N ASP A 179 -5.19 18.40 11.30
CA ASP A 179 -6.51 17.89 10.86
C ASP A 179 -6.64 17.89 9.33
N ASP A 180 -5.96 18.82 8.65
CA ASP A 180 -5.77 18.82 7.19
C ASP A 180 -4.27 18.99 6.84
N ALA A 181 -3.58 17.85 6.86
CA ALA A 181 -2.16 17.74 6.62
C ALA A 181 -1.85 17.80 5.12
N THR A 182 -0.94 18.69 4.76
CA THR A 182 -0.20 18.59 3.50
C THR A 182 1.17 17.98 3.79
N ILE A 183 1.79 17.29 2.83
CA ILE A 183 3.02 16.53 3.09
C ILE A 183 4.19 17.44 3.50
N GLU A 184 4.18 18.68 3.04
CA GLU A 184 5.17 19.71 3.38
C GLU A 184 5.13 20.10 4.86
N LYS A 185 3.95 20.04 5.49
CA LYS A 185 3.80 20.27 6.94
C LYS A 185 4.37 19.11 7.76
N ILE A 186 4.38 17.90 7.20
CA ILE A 186 4.96 16.72 7.85
C ILE A 186 6.49 16.82 7.83
N GLY A 187 7.06 17.22 6.70
CA GLY A 187 8.49 17.44 6.57
C GLY A 187 8.98 17.59 5.14
N THR A 188 10.29 17.81 5.00
CA THR A 188 10.99 17.71 3.72
C THR A 188 10.98 16.27 3.20
N PRO A 189 11.24 16.03 1.89
CA PRO A 189 11.35 14.67 1.36
C PRO A 189 12.32 13.78 2.15
N GLU A 190 13.47 14.34 2.56
CA GLU A 190 14.47 13.64 3.39
C GLU A 190 13.93 13.25 4.77
N LYS A 191 13.23 14.16 5.45
CA LYS A 191 12.61 13.86 6.74
C LYS A 191 11.56 12.75 6.61
N VAL A 192 10.74 12.80 5.56
CA VAL A 192 9.71 11.79 5.30
C VAL A 192 10.36 10.43 5.02
N ILE A 193 11.29 10.31 4.07
CA ILE A 193 11.88 9.00 3.74
C ILE A 193 12.67 8.40 4.91
N ASN A 194 13.36 9.21 5.71
CA ASN A 194 14.09 8.73 6.89
C ASN A 194 13.15 8.24 8.00
N ALA A 195 11.98 8.86 8.15
CA ALA A 195 10.99 8.45 9.16
C ALA A 195 10.26 7.16 8.78
N PHE A 196 9.88 7.01 7.51
CA PHE A 196 8.99 5.91 7.06
C PHE A 196 9.64 4.83 6.24
N GLY A 197 10.73 5.17 5.55
CA GLY A 197 11.48 4.23 4.75
C GLY A 197 11.73 2.92 5.50
N PRO A 198 12.23 2.94 6.75
CA PRO A 198 12.45 1.72 7.53
C PRO A 198 11.20 0.85 7.76
N GLU A 199 10.01 1.44 7.87
CA GLU A 199 8.76 0.69 7.99
C GLU A 199 8.35 0.04 6.67
N VAL A 200 8.63 0.71 5.55
CA VAL A 200 8.32 0.23 4.19
C VAL A 200 9.31 -0.84 3.73
N ILE A 201 10.62 -0.64 3.98
CA ILE A 201 11.68 -1.52 3.46
C ILE A 201 12.23 -2.52 4.49
N GLY A 202 11.96 -2.31 5.79
CA GLY A 202 12.40 -3.17 6.88
C GLY A 202 13.83 -2.94 7.36
N GLU A 203 14.48 -1.86 6.91
CA GLU A 203 15.86 -1.51 7.21
C GLU A 203 16.12 -0.01 7.00
N ASN A 204 17.25 0.51 7.50
CA ASN A 204 17.61 1.93 7.33
C ASN A 204 17.73 2.29 5.83
N VAL A 205 17.26 3.47 5.45
CA VAL A 205 17.31 4.05 4.09
C VAL A 205 18.61 4.80 3.77
N GLU A 206 19.46 5.05 4.77
CA GLU A 206 20.71 5.79 4.60
C GLU A 206 21.59 5.16 3.51
N GLY A 207 22.01 5.99 2.55
CA GLY A 207 22.84 5.57 1.41
C GLY A 207 22.13 4.74 0.33
N LYS A 208 20.81 4.52 0.45
CA LYS A 208 20.02 3.70 -0.51
C LYS A 208 19.17 4.50 -1.46
N VAL A 209 18.89 5.77 -1.15
CA VAL A 209 18.10 6.66 -2.02
C VAL A 209 18.95 7.07 -3.21
N LEU A 210 18.57 6.60 -4.41
CA LEU A 210 19.22 6.95 -5.67
C LEU A 210 18.72 8.29 -6.20
N SER A 211 17.41 8.51 -6.13
CA SER A 211 16.79 9.75 -6.62
C SER A 211 15.58 10.14 -5.79
N THR A 212 15.38 11.46 -5.72
CA THR A 212 14.23 12.09 -5.07
C THR A 212 13.65 13.10 -6.06
N ALA A 213 12.33 13.04 -6.26
CA ALA A 213 11.59 14.00 -7.06
C ALA A 213 10.37 14.52 -6.28
N THR A 214 9.93 15.73 -6.61
CA THR A 214 8.71 16.32 -6.09
C THR A 214 7.81 16.68 -7.26
N ALA A 215 6.54 16.28 -7.19
CA ALA A 215 5.55 16.57 -8.20
C ALA A 215 4.25 17.05 -7.56
N GLU A 216 3.51 17.90 -8.25
CA GLU A 216 2.21 18.38 -7.80
C GLU A 216 1.14 17.87 -8.76
N TYR A 217 0.08 17.26 -8.22
CA TYR A 217 -1.07 16.80 -8.98
C TYR A 217 -2.34 17.22 -8.26
N SER A 218 -3.23 17.94 -8.96
CA SER A 218 -4.52 18.37 -8.43
C SER A 218 -4.41 19.17 -7.11
N GLY A 219 -3.39 20.04 -7.00
CA GLY A 219 -3.13 20.84 -5.81
C GLY A 219 -2.55 20.07 -4.62
N ARG A 220 -2.08 18.83 -4.85
CA ARG A 220 -1.46 18.00 -3.81
C ARG A 220 -0.03 17.65 -4.21
N THR A 221 0.90 17.84 -3.28
CA THR A 221 2.31 17.51 -3.45
C THR A 221 2.59 16.04 -3.17
N TYR A 222 3.47 15.47 -3.98
CA TYR A 222 3.92 14.09 -3.92
C TYR A 222 5.44 14.07 -3.85
N TYR A 223 5.98 13.34 -2.87
CA TYR A 223 7.40 13.02 -2.80
C TYR A 223 7.63 11.64 -3.39
N GLN A 224 8.54 11.55 -4.35
CA GLN A 224 8.83 10.32 -5.08
C GLN A 224 10.28 9.95 -4.86
N PHE A 225 10.51 8.70 -4.48
CA PHE A 225 11.82 8.16 -4.16
C PHE A 225 12.08 6.91 -4.97
N GLU A 226 13.30 6.77 -5.44
CA GLU A 226 13.84 5.55 -6.04
C GLU A 226 15.01 5.09 -5.18
N LEU A 227 14.95 3.84 -4.70
CA LEU A 227 15.99 3.25 -3.87
C LEU A 227 16.62 2.04 -4.55
N GLU A 228 17.90 1.78 -4.24
CA GLU A 228 18.63 0.58 -4.64
C GLU A 228 19.88 0.36 -3.77
N PRO A 229 20.12 -0.86 -3.25
CA PRO A 229 19.14 -1.88 -2.84
C PRO A 229 18.43 -1.49 -1.53
N PRO A 230 17.13 -1.79 -1.35
CA PRO A 230 16.28 -2.63 -2.21
C PRO A 230 15.72 -1.85 -3.41
N HIS A 231 15.40 -2.55 -4.50
CA HIS A 231 14.77 -1.97 -5.69
C HIS A 231 13.30 -1.62 -5.42
N ILE A 232 13.04 -0.37 -5.05
CA ILE A 232 11.72 0.10 -4.65
C ILE A 232 11.50 1.55 -5.11
N PHE A 233 10.32 1.82 -5.65
CA PHE A 233 9.78 3.16 -5.78
C PHE A 233 8.84 3.44 -4.60
N ILE A 234 8.97 4.61 -3.98
CA ILE A 234 8.06 5.08 -2.93
C ILE A 234 7.48 6.41 -3.37
N THR A 235 6.14 6.51 -3.43
CA THR A 235 5.42 7.76 -3.66
C THR A 235 4.62 8.10 -2.40
N ALA A 236 4.92 9.23 -1.79
CA ALA A 236 4.31 9.68 -0.54
C ALA A 236 3.49 10.95 -0.74
N THR A 237 2.33 11.05 -0.08
CA THR A 237 1.53 12.28 -0.01
C THR A 237 0.66 12.29 1.25
N ALA A 238 0.08 13.44 1.61
CA ALA A 238 -0.84 13.58 2.74
C ALA A 238 -2.17 14.19 2.31
N ALA A 239 -3.24 13.80 2.99
CA ALA A 239 -4.57 14.39 2.83
C ALA A 239 -5.40 14.15 4.09
N GLY A 240 -6.09 15.20 4.57
CA GLY A 240 -6.82 15.14 5.85
C GLY A 240 -5.87 14.77 6.99
N ASN A 241 -6.22 13.77 7.80
CA ASN A 241 -5.40 13.29 8.91
C ASN A 241 -4.54 12.06 8.57
N ARG A 242 -4.27 11.81 7.27
CA ARG A 242 -3.60 10.59 6.80
C ARG A 242 -2.40 10.89 5.90
N LEU A 243 -1.32 10.16 6.13
CA LEU A 243 -0.21 10.02 5.20
C LEU A 243 -0.40 8.73 4.39
N TYR A 244 -0.23 8.85 3.08
CA TYR A 244 -0.31 7.76 2.13
C TYR A 244 1.09 7.46 1.61
N LEU A 245 1.53 6.21 1.75
CA LEU A 245 2.77 5.71 1.16
C LEU A 245 2.41 4.63 0.15
N PHE A 246 2.75 4.86 -1.10
CA PHE A 246 2.60 3.92 -2.19
C PHE A 246 3.96 3.36 -2.57
N SER A 247 4.18 2.07 -2.30
CA SER A 247 5.46 1.42 -2.54
C SER A 247 5.33 0.39 -3.65
N VAL A 248 6.22 0.43 -4.63
CA VAL A 248 6.34 -0.55 -5.73
C VAL A 248 7.69 -1.22 -5.64
N THR A 249 7.74 -2.51 -5.37
CA THR A 249 8.97 -3.27 -5.11
C THR A 249 9.12 -4.42 -6.10
N ALA A 250 10.36 -4.69 -6.50
CA ALA A 250 10.70 -5.84 -7.33
C ALA A 250 12.05 -6.43 -6.91
N ASN A 251 12.30 -7.69 -7.27
CA ASN A 251 13.66 -8.24 -7.22
C ASN A 251 14.50 -7.72 -8.40
N GLY A 252 15.83 -7.92 -8.37
CA GLY A 252 16.71 -7.36 -9.41
C GLY A 252 16.41 -7.80 -10.85
N LEU A 253 15.92 -9.03 -11.05
CA LEU A 253 15.53 -9.51 -12.39
C LEU A 253 14.26 -8.83 -12.88
N GLN A 254 13.26 -8.75 -12.01
CA GLN A 254 12.00 -8.05 -12.25
C GLN A 254 12.26 -6.56 -12.53
N TRP A 255 13.05 -5.90 -11.68
CA TRP A 255 13.41 -4.49 -11.81
C TRP A 255 14.05 -4.19 -13.17
N LYS A 256 15.06 -4.99 -13.55
CA LYS A 256 15.74 -4.83 -14.85
C LYS A 256 14.79 -5.00 -16.05
N ARG A 257 13.82 -5.92 -15.96
CA ARG A 257 12.90 -6.23 -17.08
C ARG A 257 11.72 -5.26 -17.17
N HIS A 258 11.17 -4.88 -16.02
CA HIS A 258 9.90 -4.16 -15.90
C HIS A 258 10.06 -2.75 -15.32
N TYR A 259 11.28 -2.20 -15.30
CA TYR A 259 11.58 -0.87 -14.74
C TYR A 259 10.57 0.20 -15.17
N LYS A 260 10.28 0.29 -16.48
CA LYS A 260 9.37 1.30 -17.03
C LYS A 260 7.95 1.13 -16.52
N ASP A 261 7.45 -0.11 -16.50
CA ASP A 261 6.10 -0.40 -16.04
C ASP A 261 5.99 -0.15 -14.52
N LEU A 262 6.97 -0.61 -13.73
CA LEU A 262 7.04 -0.37 -12.28
C LEU A 262 7.09 1.13 -11.94
N LYS A 263 7.86 1.91 -12.71
CA LYS A 263 7.94 3.36 -12.57
C LYS A 263 6.62 4.02 -12.93
N GLN A 264 5.97 3.60 -14.01
CA GLN A 264 4.65 4.10 -14.40
C GLN A 264 3.57 3.76 -13.36
N ILE A 265 3.62 2.57 -12.75
CA ILE A 265 2.75 2.22 -11.61
C ILE A 265 2.97 3.25 -10.49
N ALA A 266 4.21 3.45 -10.06
CA ALA A 266 4.57 4.40 -8.99
C ALA A 266 4.07 5.83 -9.29
N GLU A 267 4.32 6.33 -10.50
CA GLU A 267 3.96 7.68 -10.93
C GLU A 267 2.45 7.87 -11.14
N SER A 268 1.66 6.80 -11.23
CA SER A 268 0.21 6.86 -11.43
C SER A 268 -0.59 7.08 -10.14
N PHE A 269 0.02 6.97 -8.96
CA PHE A 269 -0.68 7.01 -7.68
C PHE A 269 -1.26 8.40 -7.37
N ARG A 270 -2.56 8.47 -7.09
CA ARG A 270 -3.29 9.71 -6.77
C ARG A 270 -4.20 9.49 -5.58
N VAL A 271 -4.36 10.52 -4.74
CA VAL A 271 -5.39 10.57 -3.69
C VAL A 271 -6.51 11.46 -4.25
N VAL A 272 -7.74 10.94 -4.28
CA VAL A 272 -8.89 11.50 -5.03
C VAL A 272 -10.03 11.90 -4.12
#